data_AF-A0A9Q0ERZ5-F1
#
_entry.id   AF-A0A9Q0ERZ5-F1
#
_cell.length_a   1.000
_cell.length_b   1.000
_cell.length_c   1.000
_cell.angle_alpha   90.00
_cell.angle_beta   90.00
_cell.angle_gamma   90.00
#
_symmetry.space_group_name_H-M   'P 1'
#
loop_
_entity.id
_entity.type
_entity.pdbx_description
1 polymer ?
#
loop_
_entity_poly.entity_id
_entity_poly.type
_entity_poly.pdbx_seq_one_letter_code
_entity_poly.pdbx_strand_id
1 'polypeptide(L)'
;MEVADKKGLPHLKHHLLPRTKGFWVTVQNLRGSVAAVYDSTLNFRNNETPTLLGLLRGKKYHADLYDGFQEQYIQMGRYPGPIVNVQRRPGPLLIWLCWWALVLYPLGVVLVSLLNSGSTVTILASVAICSAGQSPPFKSQARSVLAQPLPSV
;
A
#
# COMPACT_ATOMS: atom_id res chain seq x y z
N MET A 1 -27.39 19.64 17.69
CA MET A 1 -27.93 18.47 16.95
C MET A 1 -29.33 18.76 16.41
N GLU A 2 -29.52 19.91 15.79
CA GLU A 2 -30.87 20.37 15.37
C GLU A 2 -31.56 19.41 14.39
N VAL A 3 -30.79 18.68 13.57
CA VAL A 3 -31.32 17.74 12.58
C VAL A 3 -31.88 16.46 13.23
N ALA A 4 -31.26 15.95 14.30
CA ALA A 4 -31.74 14.77 15.02
C ALA A 4 -32.98 15.11 15.86
N ASP A 5 -32.96 16.27 16.54
CA ASP A 5 -34.08 16.77 17.32
C ASP A 5 -35.31 17.05 16.44
N LYS A 6 -35.12 17.63 15.25
CA LYS A 6 -36.20 17.81 14.25
C LYS A 6 -36.77 16.51 13.69
N LYS A 7 -36.02 15.41 13.74
CA LYS A 7 -36.43 14.10 13.21
C LYS A 7 -36.89 13.13 14.29
N GLY A 8 -36.90 13.53 15.57
CA GLY A 8 -37.27 12.67 16.70
C GLY A 8 -36.30 11.49 16.92
N LEU A 9 -35.06 11.59 16.43
CA LEU A 9 -34.08 10.53 16.52
C LEU A 9 -33.26 10.66 17.82
N PRO A 10 -32.85 9.54 18.44
CA PRO A 10 -32.06 9.56 19.67
C PRO A 10 -30.74 10.31 19.46
N HIS A 11 -30.33 11.07 20.48
CA HIS A 11 -29.19 11.98 20.41
C HIS A 11 -27.86 11.20 20.27
N LEU A 12 -27.21 11.30 19.12
CA LEU A 12 -26.02 10.53 18.74
C LEU A 12 -24.73 11.14 19.34
N LYS A 13 -24.34 10.73 20.55
CA LYS A 13 -23.24 11.33 21.33
C LYS A 13 -21.84 11.33 20.69
N HIS A 14 -21.53 10.32 19.87
CA HIS A 14 -20.17 10.12 19.30
C HIS A 14 -20.11 10.33 17.79
N HIS A 15 -21.18 10.86 17.19
CA HIS A 15 -21.23 11.04 15.75
C HIS A 15 -20.76 12.45 15.39
N LEU A 16 -19.68 12.53 14.63
CA LEU A 16 -19.29 13.79 14.00
C LEU A 16 -20.34 14.12 12.94
N LEU A 17 -20.94 15.30 13.01
CA LEU A 17 -21.72 15.80 11.88
C LEU A 17 -20.73 16.01 10.74
N PRO A 18 -20.91 15.36 9.58
CA PRO A 18 -20.01 15.58 8.47
C PRO A 18 -20.03 17.06 8.12
N ARG A 19 -18.88 17.72 8.25
CA ARG A 19 -18.66 19.08 7.73
C ARG A 19 -18.70 18.96 6.21
N THR A 20 -19.88 19.20 5.67
CA THR A 20 -20.23 18.98 4.26
C THR A 20 -19.25 19.61 3.28
N LYS A 21 -18.70 20.79 3.57
CA LYS A 21 -17.74 21.48 2.68
C LYS A 21 -16.41 20.72 2.51
N GLY A 22 -15.76 20.33 3.61
CA GLY A 22 -14.46 19.66 3.56
C GLY A 22 -14.56 18.28 2.94
N PHE A 23 -15.57 17.51 3.36
CA PHE A 23 -15.84 16.19 2.80
C PHE A 23 -16.13 16.25 1.30
N TRP A 24 -16.93 17.22 0.85
CA TRP A 24 -17.27 17.35 -0.58
C TRP A 24 -16.06 17.69 -1.45
N VAL A 25 -15.19 18.61 -1.00
CA VAL A 25 -13.93 18.92 -1.71
C VAL A 25 -13.02 17.70 -1.81
N THR A 26 -12.91 16.91 -0.73
CA THR A 26 -12.15 15.66 -0.75
C THR A 26 -12.74 14.66 -1.74
N VAL A 27 -14.06 14.46 -1.74
CA VAL A 27 -14.75 13.57 -2.69
C VAL A 27 -14.56 14.02 -4.13
N GLN A 28 -14.58 15.33 -4.40
CA GLN A 28 -14.31 15.86 -5.74
C GLN A 28 -12.89 15.57 -6.23
N ASN A 29 -11.89 15.76 -5.37
CA ASN A 29 -10.49 15.45 -5.72
C ASN A 29 -10.23 13.94 -5.86
N LEU A 30 -11.06 13.11 -5.23
CA LEU A 30 -11.00 11.66 -5.37
C LEU A 30 -11.66 11.17 -6.68
N ARG A 31 -12.55 11.96 -7.30
CA ARG A 31 -13.16 11.61 -8.59
C ARG A 31 -12.08 11.60 -9.70
N GLY A 32 -11.72 10.39 -10.14
CA GLY A 32 -10.73 10.15 -11.20
C GLY A 32 -9.47 9.45 -10.71
N SER A 33 -9.18 9.51 -9.41
CA SER A 33 -8.03 8.83 -8.78
C SER A 33 -8.43 7.51 -8.11
N VAL A 34 -9.63 7.44 -7.52
CA VAL A 34 -10.12 6.27 -6.77
C VAL A 34 -11.31 5.64 -7.49
N ALA A 35 -11.28 4.31 -7.63
CA ALA A 35 -12.29 3.55 -8.36
C ALA A 35 -13.64 3.46 -7.64
N ALA A 36 -13.63 3.33 -6.30
CA ALA A 36 -14.82 3.30 -5.46
C ALA A 36 -14.47 3.72 -4.02
N VAL A 37 -15.42 4.35 -3.33
CA VAL A 37 -15.34 4.67 -1.90
C VAL A 37 -16.33 3.76 -1.18
N TYR A 38 -15.85 2.96 -0.25
CA TYR A 38 -16.66 2.04 0.56
C TYR A 38 -16.89 2.65 1.93
N ASP A 39 -18.15 2.64 2.38
CA ASP A 39 -18.54 3.00 3.73
C ASP A 39 -18.91 1.72 4.47
N SER A 40 -17.94 1.16 5.21
CA SER A 40 -18.13 -0.09 5.93
C SER A 40 -18.22 0.16 7.42
N THR A 41 -19.23 -0.42 8.07
CA THR A 41 -19.42 -0.30 9.52
C THR A 41 -18.70 -1.44 10.24
N LEU A 42 -17.91 -1.14 11.25
CA LEU A 42 -17.21 -2.15 12.04
C LEU A 42 -17.97 -2.45 13.33
N ASN A 43 -18.26 -3.72 13.59
CA ASN A 43 -18.78 -4.19 14.85
C ASN A 43 -17.66 -4.85 15.67
N PHE A 44 -17.35 -4.30 16.84
CA PHE A 44 -16.31 -4.84 17.72
C PHE A 44 -16.92 -5.85 18.70
N ARG A 45 -16.39 -7.08 18.69
CA ARG A 45 -16.85 -8.14 19.60
C ARG A 45 -16.58 -7.75 21.05
N ASN A 46 -17.37 -8.31 21.97
CA ASN A 46 -17.25 -8.09 23.42
C ASN A 46 -17.53 -6.65 23.91
N ASN A 47 -18.16 -5.80 23.09
CA ASN A 47 -18.52 -4.42 23.44
C ASN A 47 -17.31 -3.55 23.84
N GLU A 48 -16.11 -3.90 23.36
CA GLU A 48 -14.90 -3.13 23.58
C GLU A 48 -14.82 -1.95 22.60
N THR A 49 -14.78 -0.73 23.11
CA THR A 49 -14.58 0.45 22.27
C THR A 49 -13.10 0.56 21.85
N PRO A 50 -12.77 0.40 20.56
CA PRO A 50 -11.40 0.57 20.10
C PRO A 50 -10.99 2.03 20.32
N THR A 51 -9.86 2.23 20.96
CA THR A 51 -9.25 3.57 21.06
C THR A 51 -8.11 3.64 20.08
N LEU A 52 -7.92 4.82 19.47
CA LEU A 52 -6.85 5.05 18.49
C LEU A 52 -5.47 4.75 19.10
N LEU A 53 -5.30 5.10 20.38
CA LEU A 53 -4.11 4.79 21.16
C LEU A 53 -3.91 3.27 21.37
N GLY A 54 -4.99 2.51 21.60
CA GLY A 54 -4.94 1.05 21.70
C GLY A 54 -4.48 0.41 20.40
N LEU A 55 -4.96 0.92 19.27
CA LEU A 55 -4.60 0.44 17.94
C LEU A 55 -3.14 0.75 17.59
N LEU A 56 -2.67 1.99 17.88
CA LEU A 56 -1.26 2.38 17.71
C LEU A 56 -0.31 1.60 18.63
N ARG A 57 -0.78 1.17 19.81
CA ARG A 57 -0.04 0.28 20.73
C ARG A 57 -0.09 -1.20 20.33
N GLY A 58 -0.71 -1.54 19.19
CA GLY A 58 -0.75 -2.91 18.67
C GLY A 58 -1.74 -3.83 19.39
N LYS A 59 -2.73 -3.30 20.13
CA LYS A 59 -3.80 -4.13 20.70
C LYS A 59 -4.62 -4.72 19.56
N LYS A 60 -4.82 -6.04 19.58
CA LYS A 60 -5.62 -6.76 18.59
C LYS A 60 -7.10 -6.62 18.95
N TYR A 61 -7.89 -6.10 18.02
CA TYR A 61 -9.33 -6.04 18.14
C TYR A 61 -9.94 -6.99 17.10
N HIS A 62 -10.88 -7.83 17.54
CA HIS A 62 -11.70 -8.62 16.63
C HIS A 62 -12.90 -7.76 16.22
N ALA A 63 -12.84 -7.23 15.00
CA ALA A 63 -13.92 -6.50 14.39
C ALA A 63 -14.53 -7.33 13.26
N ASP A 64 -15.85 -7.52 13.32
CA ASP A 64 -16.61 -8.02 12.19
C ASP A 64 -17.00 -6.82 11.31
N LEU A 65 -16.60 -6.88 10.05
CA LEU A 65 -17.00 -5.87 9.06
C LEU A 65 -18.46 -6.14 8.68
N TYR A 66 -19.33 -5.21 9.03
CA TYR A 66 -20.72 -5.19 8.59
C TYR A 66 -20.85 -4.16 7.46
N ASP A 67 -21.02 -4.65 6.25
CA ASP A 67 -21.28 -3.80 5.09
C ASP A 67 -22.59 -4.26 4.46
N GLY A 68 -23.56 -3.35 4.34
CA GLY A 68 -24.86 -3.67 3.73
C GLY A 68 -24.71 -4.14 2.29
N PHE A 69 -23.65 -3.71 1.59
CA PHE A 69 -23.30 -4.19 0.27
C PHE A 69 -22.84 -5.64 0.26
N GLN A 70 -22.21 -6.10 1.35
CA GLN A 70 -21.70 -7.46 1.45
C GLN A 70 -22.83 -8.48 1.64
N GLU A 71 -23.87 -8.15 2.41
CA GLU A 71 -25.06 -9.02 2.49
C GLU A 71 -25.75 -9.16 1.14
N GLN A 72 -25.88 -8.06 0.39
CA GLN A 72 -26.45 -8.08 -0.96
C GLN A 72 -25.60 -8.88 -1.93
N TYR A 73 -24.27 -8.78 -1.85
CA TYR A 73 -23.35 -9.59 -2.64
C TYR A 73 -23.46 -11.09 -2.29
N ILE A 74 -23.55 -11.44 -1.01
CA ILE A 74 -23.70 -12.85 -0.57
C ILE A 74 -25.01 -13.45 -1.11
N GLN A 75 -26.08 -12.66 -1.19
CA GLN A 75 -27.37 -13.12 -1.71
C GLN A 75 -27.43 -13.13 -3.25
N MET A 76 -26.90 -12.12 -3.92
CA MET A 76 -27.06 -11.92 -5.38
C MET A 76 -25.84 -12.37 -6.19
N GLY A 77 -24.72 -12.70 -5.54
CA GLY A 77 -23.44 -13.02 -6.18
C GLY A 77 -22.80 -11.85 -6.95
N ARG A 78 -23.38 -10.64 -6.87
CA ARG A 78 -22.99 -9.49 -7.68
C ARG A 78 -23.09 -8.22 -6.85
N TYR A 79 -22.07 -7.38 -6.96
CA TYR A 79 -22.00 -6.14 -6.17
C TYR A 79 -23.00 -5.12 -6.76
N PRO A 80 -23.90 -4.53 -5.96
CA PRO A 80 -24.88 -3.57 -6.46
C PRO A 80 -24.21 -2.23 -6.71
N GLY A 81 -23.74 -2.06 -7.95
CA GLY A 81 -23.16 -0.83 -8.45
C GLY A 81 -23.12 -0.84 -9.96
N PRO A 82 -23.15 0.34 -10.62
CA PRO A 82 -22.91 0.42 -12.05
C PRO A 82 -21.54 -0.18 -12.35
N ILE A 83 -21.49 -1.15 -13.26
CA ILE A 83 -20.24 -1.82 -13.66
C ILE A 83 -19.45 -0.82 -14.49
N VAL A 84 -18.56 -0.07 -13.84
CA VAL A 84 -17.65 0.85 -14.52
C VAL A 84 -16.52 0.02 -15.13
N ASN A 85 -16.53 -0.10 -16.46
CA ASN A 85 -15.41 -0.67 -17.18
C ASN A 85 -14.23 0.31 -17.07
N VAL A 86 -13.23 -0.04 -16.25
CA VAL A 86 -12.03 0.77 -16.09
C VAL A 86 -11.33 0.82 -17.45
N GLN A 87 -11.39 1.98 -18.10
CA GLN A 87 -10.78 2.18 -19.41
C GLN A 87 -9.29 1.81 -19.31
N ARG A 88 -8.90 0.76 -20.04
CA ARG A 88 -7.51 0.31 -20.08
C ARG A 88 -6.67 1.43 -20.67
N ARG A 89 -6.00 2.17 -19.80
CA ARG A 89 -5.03 3.20 -20.12
C ARG A 89 -3.80 2.51 -20.72
N PRO A 90 -3.49 2.67 -22.04
CA PRO A 90 -2.32 2.04 -22.67
C PRO A 90 -1.01 2.74 -22.31
N GLY A 91 -1.07 3.92 -21.69
CA GLY A 91 0.10 4.72 -21.28
C GLY A 91 1.18 3.95 -20.50
N PRO A 92 0.84 3.07 -19.54
CA PRO A 92 1.84 2.28 -18.82
C PRO A 92 2.62 1.31 -19.72
N LEU A 93 2.01 0.77 -20.80
CA LEU A 93 2.72 -0.12 -21.73
C LEU A 93 3.73 0.66 -22.56
N LEU A 94 3.38 1.87 -23.01
CA LEU A 94 4.29 2.73 -23.75
C LEU A 94 5.47 3.20 -22.88
N ILE A 95 5.19 3.58 -21.63
CA ILE A 95 6.24 3.94 -20.66
C ILE A 95 7.16 2.73 -20.43
N TRP A 96 6.58 1.54 -20.25
CA TRP A 96 7.34 0.32 -19.98
C TRP A 96 8.25 -0.06 -21.15
N LEU A 97 7.75 0.01 -22.40
CA LEU A 97 8.56 -0.22 -23.60
C LEU A 97 9.67 0.81 -23.76
N CYS A 98 9.42 2.08 -23.43
CA CYS A 98 10.42 3.15 -23.49
C CYS A 98 11.58 2.88 -22.51
N TRP A 99 11.26 2.48 -21.27
CA TRP A 99 12.29 2.10 -20.29
C TRP A 99 13.05 0.84 -20.70
N TRP A 100 12.38 -0.15 -21.29
CA TRP A 100 13.04 -1.34 -21.84
C TRP A 100 14.00 -1.02 -22.98
N ALA A 101 13.61 -0.15 -23.91
CA ALA A 101 14.46 0.26 -25.02
C ALA A 101 15.70 1.03 -24.53
N LEU A 102 15.54 1.91 -23.53
CA LEU A 102 16.64 2.68 -22.94
C LEU A 102 17.67 1.76 -22.25
N VAL A 103 17.22 0.69 -21.60
CA VAL A 103 18.11 -0.32 -20.98
C VAL A 103 18.73 -1.27 -22.02
N LEU A 104 17.98 -1.69 -23.03
CA LEU A 104 18.47 -2.62 -24.07
C LEU A 104 19.44 -1.97 -25.05
N TYR A 105 19.31 -0.66 -25.33
CA TYR A 105 20.19 0.04 -26.26
C TYR A 105 21.69 -0.07 -25.92
N PRO A 106 22.15 0.30 -24.71
CA PRO A 106 23.57 0.15 -24.36
C PRO A 106 23.99 -1.33 -24.27
N LEU A 107 23.09 -2.22 -23.82
CA LEU A 107 23.35 -3.65 -23.77
C LEU A 107 23.59 -4.24 -25.17
N GLY A 108 22.79 -3.83 -26.15
CA GLY A 108 22.90 -4.24 -27.55
C GLY A 108 24.18 -3.73 -28.21
N VAL A 109 24.56 -2.48 -27.96
CA VAL A 109 25.82 -1.91 -28.46
C VAL A 109 27.03 -2.66 -27.89
N VAL A 110 27.01 -3.00 -26.60
CA VAL A 110 28.05 -3.80 -25.96
C VAL A 110 28.11 -5.21 -26.56
N LEU A 111 26.96 -5.84 -26.82
CA LEU A 111 26.89 -7.17 -27.43
C LEU A 111 27.43 -7.18 -28.86
N VAL A 112 27.06 -6.21 -29.69
CA VAL A 112 27.57 -6.09 -31.08
C VAL A 112 29.06 -5.77 -31.07
N SER A 113 29.51 -4.92 -30.15
CA SER A 113 30.93 -4.62 -29.98
C SER A 113 31.72 -5.86 -29.55
N LEU A 114 31.16 -6.70 -28.68
CA LEU A 114 31.77 -7.99 -28.28
C LEU A 114 31.89 -8.97 -29.46
N LEU A 115 30.84 -9.09 -30.27
CA LEU A 115 30.82 -9.99 -31.42
C LEU A 115 31.79 -9.54 -32.52
N ASN A 116 31.92 -8.22 -32.77
CA ASN A 116 32.81 -7.70 -33.80
C ASN A 116 34.27 -7.54 -33.36
N SER A 117 34.56 -7.37 -32.07
CA SER A 117 35.91 -7.04 -31.59
C SER A 117 36.74 -8.23 -31.12
N GLY A 118 36.12 -9.35 -30.75
CA GLY A 118 36.84 -10.50 -30.17
C GLY A 118 37.72 -10.14 -28.96
N SER A 119 37.41 -9.04 -28.26
CA SER A 119 38.37 -8.38 -27.36
C SER A 119 38.13 -8.74 -25.88
N THR A 120 39.18 -9.23 -25.24
CA THR A 120 39.25 -9.61 -23.82
C THR A 120 38.98 -8.42 -22.88
N VAL A 121 39.16 -7.18 -23.35
CA VAL A 121 39.08 -5.95 -22.55
C VAL A 121 37.63 -5.62 -22.15
N THR A 122 36.66 -5.82 -23.05
CA THR A 122 35.23 -5.65 -22.74
C THR A 122 34.71 -6.72 -21.79
N ILE A 123 35.25 -7.94 -21.87
CA ILE A 123 34.94 -9.03 -20.93
C ILE A 123 35.49 -8.68 -19.54
N LEU A 124 36.76 -8.24 -19.44
CA LEU A 124 37.37 -7.85 -18.16
C LEU A 124 36.64 -6.67 -17.50
N ALA A 125 36.24 -5.67 -18.29
CA ALA A 125 35.48 -4.52 -17.78
C ALA A 125 34.09 -4.92 -17.26
N SER A 126 33.39 -5.83 -17.95
CA SER A 126 32.09 -6.34 -17.49
C SER A 126 32.20 -7.20 -16.22
N VAL A 127 33.23 -8.05 -16.11
CA VAL A 127 33.51 -8.84 -14.90
C VAL A 127 33.87 -7.94 -13.71
N ALA A 128 34.66 -6.88 -13.94
CA ALA A 128 35.01 -5.91 -12.90
C ALA A 128 33.77 -5.18 -12.34
N ILE A 129 32.86 -4.74 -13.21
CA ILE A 129 31.59 -4.08 -12.82
C ILE A 129 30.69 -5.04 -12.04
N CYS A 130 30.60 -6.31 -12.44
CA CYS A 130 29.85 -7.33 -11.68
C CYS A 130 30.49 -7.63 -10.32
N SER A 131 31.83 -7.63 -10.21
CA SER A 131 32.52 -7.87 -8.93
C SER A 131 32.43 -6.69 -7.96
N ALA A 132 32.29 -5.46 -8.46
CA ALA A 132 32.06 -4.27 -7.63
C ALA A 132 30.63 -4.18 -7.05
N GLY A 133 29.68 -4.97 -7.59
CA GLY A 133 28.32 -5.10 -7.07
C GLY A 133 28.17 -6.05 -5.88
N GLN A 134 29.21 -6.80 -5.51
CA GLN A 134 29.25 -7.58 -4.27
C GLN A 134 29.88 -6.75 -3.15
N SER A 135 29.11 -5.82 -2.58
CA SER A 135 29.41 -5.32 -1.25
C SER A 135 29.41 -6.51 -0.25
N PRO A 136 30.44 -6.66 0.60
CA PRO A 136 30.51 -7.79 1.53
C PRO A 136 29.33 -7.78 2.50
N PRO A 137 28.89 -8.96 3.00
CA PRO A 137 27.81 -9.02 3.98
C PRO A 137 28.19 -8.24 5.24
N PHE A 138 27.30 -7.34 5.64
CA PHE A 138 27.31 -6.59 6.89
C PHE A 138 27.55 -7.55 8.07
N LYS A 139 28.80 -7.58 8.59
CA LYS A 139 29.09 -8.28 9.85
C LYS A 139 28.36 -7.54 10.96
N SER A 140 27.31 -8.20 11.48
CA SER A 140 26.62 -7.83 12.72
C SER A 140 27.64 -7.70 13.86
N GLN A 141 27.93 -6.46 14.24
CA GLN A 141 28.64 -6.14 15.46
C GLN A 141 27.65 -6.27 16.64
N ALA A 142 27.39 -7.51 17.04
CA ALA A 142 26.63 -7.83 18.24
C ALA A 142 27.38 -8.89 19.05
N ARG A 143 28.57 -8.53 19.57
CA ARG A 143 29.27 -9.36 20.56
C ARG A 143 30.27 -8.54 21.38
N SER A 144 29.77 -7.64 22.23
CA SER A 144 30.57 -7.06 23.32
C SER A 144 29.75 -6.43 24.46
N VAL A 145 28.51 -6.90 24.70
CA VAL A 145 27.74 -6.52 25.90
C VAL A 145 27.09 -7.76 26.50
N LEU A 146 27.91 -8.67 27.04
CA LEU A 146 27.47 -9.73 27.96
C LEU A 146 28.69 -10.15 28.81
N ALA A 147 29.11 -9.23 29.66
CA ALA A 147 30.00 -9.49 30.79
C ALA A 147 29.66 -8.48 31.89
N GLN A 148 28.52 -8.69 32.55
CA GLN A 148 28.20 -8.10 33.85
C GLN A 148 27.93 -9.28 34.78
N PRO A 149 28.73 -9.51 35.82
CA PRO A 149 28.52 -10.59 36.77
C PRO A 149 27.34 -10.26 37.70
N LEU A 150 26.53 -11.27 38.01
CA LEU A 150 25.49 -11.22 39.05
C LEU A 150 26.12 -10.83 40.40
N PRO A 151 25.55 -9.88 41.16
CA PRO A 151 25.71 -9.86 42.60
C PRO A 151 24.67 -10.79 43.24
N SER A 152 25.17 -11.78 43.96
CA SER A 152 24.47 -12.56 44.96
C SER A 152 24.27 -11.74 46.24
N VAL A 153 23.01 -11.41 46.58
CA VAL A 153 22.39 -11.40 47.94
C VAL A 153 20.88 -11.35 47.74
#